data_AF-A0A2V8FV81-F1
#
_entry.id   AF-A0A2V8FV81-F1
#
_cell.length_a   1.000
_cell.length_b   1.000
_cell.length_c   1.000
_cell.angle_alpha   90.00
_cell.angle_beta   90.00
_cell.angle_gamma   90.00
#
_symmetry.space_group_name_H-M   'P 1'
#
loop_
_entity.id
_entity.type
_entity.pdbx_description
1 polymer ?
#
loop_
_entity_poly.entity_id
_entity_poly.type
_entity_poly.pdbx_seq_one_letter_code
_entity_poly.pdbx_strand_id
1 'polypeptide(L)'
;MQTMRLLDVVRDPSLIPFVYDYCDQWCRYCRATPRCLFYRTRDEGRAGDPRDPLTVERFEAMLEEGTRFAEAIADVTGSAVAQLDYDLAAPERSPGPPAIGDPLEVLGRTYMMRANRFLVRSGLDISRDPYFDDATPEKIVAWHHMLIASKIFRALVAADRARHGADLQADALGTAKLVLVSIDRTLAALGEMGRRHRDPDLGALTATLTALRAGVEARFPGARAFVRVGLDGAATC
;
A
#
# COMPACT_ATOMS: atom_id res chain seq x y z
N MET A 1 12.84 18.27 -11.32
CA MET A 1 12.15 19.35 -10.58
C MET A 1 13.19 20.39 -10.16
N GLN A 2 13.00 21.69 -10.45
CA GLN A 2 13.82 22.73 -9.82
C GLN A 2 13.45 22.80 -8.33
N THR A 3 14.42 22.64 -7.44
CA THR A 3 14.28 22.58 -5.96
C THR A 3 13.39 23.66 -5.36
N MET A 4 13.32 24.86 -5.99
CA MET A 4 12.49 25.97 -5.56
C MET A 4 10.98 25.66 -5.58
N ARG A 5 10.51 24.88 -6.56
CA ARG A 5 9.07 24.58 -6.73
C ARG A 5 8.54 23.56 -5.71
N LEU A 6 9.39 22.64 -5.24
CA LEU A 6 9.02 21.66 -4.20
C LEU A 6 8.78 22.34 -2.85
N LEU A 7 9.65 23.29 -2.49
CA LEU A 7 9.56 24.00 -1.21
C LEU A 7 8.28 24.83 -1.10
N ASP A 8 7.79 25.39 -2.22
CA ASP A 8 6.53 26.12 -2.26
C ASP A 8 5.32 25.21 -2.04
N VAL A 9 5.32 24.01 -2.64
CA VAL A 9 4.24 23.02 -2.43
C VAL A 9 4.24 22.53 -0.99
N VAL A 10 5.40 22.21 -0.40
CA VAL A 10 5.51 21.70 0.98
C VAL A 10 5.03 22.72 2.01
N ARG A 11 5.15 24.02 1.73
CA ARG A 11 4.72 25.10 2.63
C ARG A 11 3.22 25.42 2.55
N ASP A 12 2.49 24.81 1.62
CA ASP A 12 1.06 25.07 1.46
C ASP A 12 0.27 24.58 2.70
N PRO A 13 -0.37 25.49 3.45
CA PRO A 13 -1.05 25.16 4.70
C PRO A 13 -2.34 24.34 4.47
N SER A 14 -2.83 24.22 3.23
CA SER A 14 -3.99 23.39 2.91
C SER A 14 -3.65 21.89 2.93
N LEU A 15 -2.37 21.53 2.84
CA LEU A 15 -1.92 20.14 2.88
C LEU A 15 -2.25 19.47 4.21
N ILE A 16 -2.60 18.18 4.14
CA ILE A 16 -2.68 17.32 5.31
C ILE A 16 -1.32 16.62 5.44
N PRO A 17 -0.55 16.90 6.52
CA PRO A 17 0.75 16.28 6.72
C PRO A 17 0.65 14.75 6.68
N PHE A 18 1.54 14.12 5.91
CA PHE A 18 1.72 12.66 5.89
C PHE A 18 0.47 11.84 5.55
N VAL A 19 -0.55 12.44 4.93
CA VAL A 19 -1.81 11.74 4.55
C VAL A 19 -1.58 10.53 3.63
N TYR A 20 -0.42 10.46 2.98
CA TYR A 20 -0.02 9.39 2.07
C TYR A 20 0.62 8.18 2.77
N ASP A 21 1.06 8.28 4.03
CA ASP A 21 1.82 7.22 4.73
C ASP A 21 0.98 5.95 4.93
N TYR A 22 -0.32 6.12 5.21
CA TYR A 22 -1.25 5.01 5.49
C TYR A 22 -2.42 4.95 4.48
N CYS A 23 -2.20 5.43 3.26
CA CYS A 23 -3.19 5.37 2.18
C CYS A 23 -3.10 4.07 1.36
N ASP A 24 -4.18 3.73 0.66
CA ASP A 24 -4.23 2.60 -0.28
C ASP A 24 -3.68 2.95 -1.66
N GLN A 25 -3.22 4.20 -1.84
CA GLN A 25 -2.73 4.78 -3.08
C GLN A 25 -3.76 4.81 -4.23
N TRP A 26 -5.04 4.51 -3.98
CA TRP A 26 -6.08 4.57 -4.99
C TRP A 26 -6.58 6.00 -5.17
N CYS A 27 -5.69 6.90 -5.61
CA CYS A 27 -5.88 8.35 -5.58
C CYS A 27 -7.16 8.83 -6.28
N ARG A 28 -7.62 8.11 -7.32
CA ARG A 28 -8.87 8.39 -8.06
C ARG A 28 -10.11 8.42 -7.16
N TYR A 29 -10.11 7.62 -6.10
CA TYR A 29 -11.21 7.53 -5.13
C TYR A 29 -10.85 8.16 -3.78
N CYS A 30 -9.69 8.82 -3.68
CA CYS A 30 -9.22 9.42 -2.45
C CYS A 30 -9.71 10.87 -2.32
N ARG A 31 -10.56 11.12 -1.32
CA ARG A 31 -11.05 12.49 -1.00
C ARG A 31 -9.95 13.45 -0.56
N ALA A 32 -8.81 12.93 -0.09
CA ALA A 32 -7.69 13.73 0.40
C ALA A 32 -6.75 14.18 -0.73
N THR A 33 -6.95 13.71 -1.96
CA THR A 33 -6.12 14.01 -3.14
C THR A 33 -5.78 15.50 -3.30
N PRO A 34 -6.74 16.46 -3.20
CA PRO A 34 -6.42 17.90 -3.31
C PRO A 34 -5.48 18.43 -2.22
N ARG A 35 -5.39 17.72 -1.09
CA ARG A 35 -4.64 18.11 0.11
C ARG A 35 -3.45 17.17 0.36
N CYS A 36 -3.09 16.32 -0.60
CA CYS A 36 -2.04 15.32 -0.48
C CYS A 36 -0.76 15.83 -1.16
N LEU A 37 0.31 15.99 -0.36
CA LEU A 37 1.63 16.40 -0.87
C LEU A 37 2.11 15.43 -1.96
N PHE A 38 2.09 14.11 -1.67
CA PHE A 38 2.55 13.08 -2.60
C PHE A 38 1.82 13.14 -3.94
N TYR A 39 0.50 13.40 -3.96
CA TYR A 39 -0.24 13.52 -5.22
C TYR A 39 0.13 14.81 -5.97
N ARG A 40 0.22 15.94 -5.27
CA ARG A 40 0.57 17.23 -5.88
C ARG A 40 1.98 17.25 -6.46
N THR A 41 2.89 16.44 -5.93
CA THR A 41 4.24 16.27 -6.48
C THR A 41 4.32 15.16 -7.54
N ARG A 42 3.32 14.27 -7.64
CA ARG A 42 3.31 13.12 -8.58
C ARG A 42 3.06 13.51 -10.03
N ASP A 43 2.32 14.60 -10.27
CA ASP A 43 1.85 15.01 -11.60
C ASP A 43 2.99 15.53 -12.52
N GLU A 44 4.17 15.83 -11.94
CA GLU A 44 5.30 16.42 -12.67
C GLU A 44 6.41 15.42 -13.02
N GLY A 45 6.28 14.13 -12.65
CA GLY A 45 7.41 13.19 -12.64
C GLY A 45 7.14 11.77 -13.15
N ARG A 46 5.95 11.42 -13.63
CA ARG A 46 5.78 10.12 -14.32
C ARG A 46 6.44 10.21 -15.70
N ALA A 47 7.61 9.57 -15.84
CA ALA A 47 8.18 9.29 -17.15
C ALA A 47 7.30 8.25 -17.87
N GLY A 48 6.53 8.73 -18.85
CA GLY A 48 5.83 7.89 -19.83
C GLY A 48 4.37 7.61 -19.52
N ASP A 49 3.70 7.11 -20.55
CA ASP A 49 2.34 6.65 -20.48
C ASP A 49 2.29 5.39 -19.60
N PRO A 50 1.36 5.26 -18.65
CA PRO A 50 1.16 4.00 -17.92
C PRO A 50 0.78 2.83 -18.84
N ARG A 51 0.31 3.13 -20.05
CA ARG A 51 0.05 2.15 -21.11
C ARG A 51 1.32 1.74 -21.86
N ASP A 52 2.41 2.46 -21.70
CA ASP A 52 3.69 2.04 -22.27
C ASP A 52 4.10 0.69 -21.65
N PRO A 53 4.57 -0.27 -22.46
CA PRO A 53 5.01 -1.56 -21.95
C PRO A 53 6.04 -1.43 -20.81
N LEU A 54 5.89 -2.26 -19.79
CA LEU A 54 6.90 -2.40 -18.74
C LEU A 54 7.97 -3.38 -19.22
N THR A 55 9.07 -2.86 -19.77
CA THR A 55 10.27 -3.68 -20.06
C THR A 55 11.07 -3.91 -18.79
N VAL A 56 12.01 -4.87 -18.83
CA VAL A 56 12.90 -5.15 -17.70
C VAL A 56 13.75 -3.92 -17.38
N GLU A 57 14.32 -3.27 -18.40
CA GLU A 57 15.18 -2.09 -18.24
C GLU A 57 14.40 -0.90 -17.66
N ARG A 58 13.14 -0.72 -18.09
CA ARG A 58 12.27 0.33 -17.54
C ARG A 58 11.92 0.03 -16.09
N PHE A 59 11.64 -1.23 -15.76
CA PHE A 59 11.36 -1.65 -14.40
C PHE A 59 12.57 -1.43 -13.47
N GLU A 60 13.76 -1.82 -13.91
CA GLU A 60 15.02 -1.58 -13.18
C GLU A 60 15.28 -0.09 -12.97
N ALA A 61 15.15 0.74 -14.01
CA ALA A 61 15.31 2.18 -13.89
C ALA A 61 14.30 2.81 -12.91
N MET A 62 13.05 2.34 -12.90
CA MET A 62 12.03 2.78 -11.95
C MET A 62 12.38 2.41 -10.51
N LEU A 63 12.94 1.22 -10.28
CA LEU A 63 13.41 0.80 -8.96
C LEU A 63 14.59 1.65 -8.50
N GLU A 64 15.60 1.86 -9.35
CA GLU A 64 16.77 2.69 -9.05
C GLU A 64 16.39 4.15 -8.74
N GLU A 65 15.45 4.73 -9.48
CA GLU A 65 14.92 6.06 -9.20
C GLU A 65 14.17 6.09 -7.86
N GLY A 66 13.33 5.08 -7.59
CA GLY A 66 12.61 4.95 -6.33
C GLY A 66 13.54 4.85 -5.11
N THR A 67 14.59 4.02 -5.21
CA THR A 67 15.58 3.84 -4.15
C THR A 67 16.37 5.12 -3.89
N ARG A 68 16.87 5.80 -4.93
CA ARG A 68 17.57 7.09 -4.80
C ARG A 68 16.67 8.16 -4.19
N PHE A 69 15.40 8.19 -4.54
CA PHE A 69 14.45 9.11 -3.95
C PHE A 69 14.25 8.83 -2.46
N ALA A 70 14.04 7.56 -2.08
CA ALA A 70 13.86 7.18 -0.68
C ALA A 70 15.10 7.49 0.17
N GLU A 71 16.30 7.22 -0.35
CA GLU A 71 17.58 7.58 0.29
C GLU A 71 17.67 9.08 0.57
N ALA A 72 17.42 9.91 -0.44
CA ALA A 72 17.48 11.36 -0.30
C ALA A 72 16.49 11.90 0.75
N ILE A 73 15.29 11.31 0.86
CA ILE A 73 14.30 11.69 1.87
C ILE A 73 14.73 11.23 3.27
N ALA A 74 15.30 10.03 3.40
CA ALA A 74 15.85 9.54 4.65
C ALA A 74 16.97 10.46 5.17
N ASP A 75 17.92 10.82 4.30
CA ASP A 75 19.04 11.70 4.62
C ASP A 75 18.58 13.11 5.08
N VAL A 76 17.60 13.69 4.38
CA VAL A 76 17.11 15.04 4.68
C VAL A 76 16.26 15.08 5.95
N THR A 77 15.42 14.05 6.18
CA THR A 77 14.47 14.07 7.30
C THR A 77 15.04 13.47 8.58
N GLY A 78 15.98 12.53 8.48
CA GLY A 78 16.46 11.72 9.61
C GLY A 78 15.36 10.93 10.32
N SER A 79 14.17 10.78 9.72
CA SER A 79 13.03 10.14 10.37
C SER A 79 13.11 8.62 10.27
N ALA A 80 12.67 7.91 11.31
CA ALA A 80 12.66 6.45 11.32
C ALA A 80 11.77 5.86 10.21
N VAL A 81 10.67 6.55 9.87
CA VAL A 81 9.75 6.16 8.78
C VAL A 81 10.43 6.28 7.43
N ALA A 82 11.08 7.42 7.13
CA ALA A 82 11.80 7.59 5.87
C ALA A 82 13.00 6.63 5.74
N GLN A 83 13.70 6.37 6.85
CA GLN A 83 14.75 5.36 6.86
C GLN A 83 14.20 3.97 6.54
N LEU A 84 13.02 3.62 7.08
CA LEU A 84 12.34 2.36 6.75
C LEU A 84 11.93 2.31 5.27
N ASP A 85 11.47 3.43 4.69
CA ASP A 85 11.16 3.50 3.25
C ASP A 85 12.39 3.19 2.40
N TYR A 86 13.53 3.78 2.73
CA TYR A 86 14.80 3.50 2.04
C TYR A 86 15.25 2.05 2.21
N ASP A 87 15.25 1.52 3.44
CA ASP A 87 15.67 0.14 3.69
C ASP A 87 14.79 -0.89 2.96
N LEU A 88 13.50 -0.60 2.76
CA LEU A 88 12.57 -1.46 2.02
C LEU A 88 12.68 -1.28 0.49
N ALA A 89 13.13 -0.13 0.01
CA ALA A 89 13.36 0.12 -1.42
C ALA A 89 14.70 -0.47 -1.90
N ALA A 90 15.72 -0.47 -1.03
CA ALA A 90 17.05 -1.00 -1.29
C ALA A 90 17.10 -2.53 -1.08
N PRO A 91 17.24 -3.35 -2.14
CA PRO A 91 17.23 -4.82 -2.02
C PRO A 91 18.31 -5.36 -1.08
N GLU A 92 19.48 -4.73 -1.05
CA GLU A 92 20.62 -5.09 -0.19
C GLU A 92 20.42 -4.74 1.28
N ARG A 93 19.44 -3.88 1.59
CA ARG A 93 19.05 -3.48 2.95
C ARG A 93 17.73 -4.12 3.39
N SER A 94 17.09 -4.87 2.50
CA SER A 94 15.76 -5.42 2.74
C SER A 94 15.77 -6.31 4.00
N PRO A 95 14.87 -6.07 4.96
CA PRO A 95 14.84 -6.79 6.22
C PRO A 95 14.66 -8.30 6.03
N GLY A 96 15.51 -9.07 6.73
CA GLY A 96 15.40 -10.52 6.82
C GLY A 96 14.38 -11.01 7.87
N PRO A 97 14.57 -12.22 8.42
CA PRO A 97 13.86 -12.66 9.61
C PRO A 97 13.95 -11.63 10.76
N PRO A 98 12.92 -11.53 11.65
CA PRO A 98 11.78 -12.44 11.76
C PRO A 98 10.59 -12.09 10.85
N ALA A 99 10.64 -10.98 10.09
CA ALA A 99 9.53 -10.59 9.22
C ALA A 99 9.33 -11.57 8.06
N ILE A 100 10.43 -12.02 7.42
CA ILE A 100 10.38 -13.10 6.44
C ILE A 100 10.10 -14.43 7.16
N GLY A 101 9.04 -15.13 6.74
CA GLY A 101 8.62 -16.39 7.36
C GLY A 101 7.67 -16.23 8.55
N ASP A 102 7.32 -15.00 8.94
CA ASP A 102 6.22 -14.77 9.89
C ASP A 102 4.91 -15.33 9.31
N PRO A 103 4.05 -15.99 10.12
CA PRO A 103 2.78 -16.53 9.63
C PRO A 103 1.88 -15.52 8.91
N LEU A 104 1.88 -14.24 9.31
CA LEU A 104 1.12 -13.18 8.63
C LEU A 104 1.75 -12.77 7.30
N GLU A 105 3.08 -12.76 7.20
CA GLU A 105 3.77 -12.58 5.91
C GLU A 105 3.39 -13.71 4.95
N VAL A 106 3.49 -14.95 5.40
CA VAL A 106 3.15 -16.14 4.60
C VAL A 106 1.69 -16.10 4.15
N LEU A 107 0.75 -15.73 5.03
CA LEU A 107 -0.67 -15.57 4.67
C LEU A 107 -0.88 -14.44 3.65
N GLY A 108 -0.22 -13.29 3.84
CA GLY A 108 -0.28 -12.15 2.91
C GLY A 108 0.22 -12.54 1.51
N ARG A 109 1.39 -13.17 1.43
CA ARG A 109 1.97 -13.68 0.18
C ARG A 109 1.12 -14.77 -0.46
N THR A 110 0.54 -15.66 0.34
CA THR A 110 -0.39 -16.70 -0.15
C THR A 110 -1.63 -16.08 -0.79
N TYR A 111 -2.22 -15.08 -0.12
CA TYR A 111 -3.36 -14.34 -0.67
C TYR A 111 -2.99 -13.65 -1.99
N MET A 112 -1.88 -12.91 -2.01
CA MET A 112 -1.39 -12.23 -3.22
C MET A 112 -1.26 -13.19 -4.40
N MET A 113 -0.60 -14.34 -4.22
CA MET A 113 -0.39 -15.32 -5.28
C MET A 113 -1.70 -15.93 -5.79
N ARG A 114 -2.63 -16.25 -4.87
CA ARG A 114 -3.96 -16.79 -5.23
C ARG A 114 -4.80 -15.75 -5.96
N ALA A 115 -4.81 -14.52 -5.48
CA ALA A 115 -5.55 -13.43 -6.08
C ALA A 115 -5.02 -13.12 -7.48
N ASN A 116 -3.70 -13.06 -7.66
CA ASN A 116 -3.09 -12.88 -8.98
C ASN A 116 -3.50 -14.00 -9.95
N ARG A 117 -3.45 -15.27 -9.52
CA ARG A 117 -3.92 -16.41 -10.32
C ARG A 117 -5.40 -16.28 -10.71
N PHE A 118 -6.25 -15.90 -9.76
CA PHE A 118 -7.67 -15.68 -10.01
C PHE A 118 -7.89 -14.55 -11.04
N LEU A 119 -7.19 -13.42 -10.88
CA LEU A 119 -7.30 -12.26 -11.77
C LEU A 119 -6.85 -12.57 -13.20
N VAL A 120 -5.74 -13.30 -13.37
CA VAL A 120 -5.29 -13.76 -14.70
C VAL A 120 -6.36 -14.61 -15.38
N ARG A 121 -7.07 -15.46 -14.63
CA ARG A 121 -8.15 -16.30 -15.16
C ARG A 121 -9.45 -15.54 -15.43
N SER A 122 -9.68 -14.45 -14.72
CA SER A 122 -10.88 -13.59 -14.89
C SER A 122 -10.88 -12.84 -16.23
N GLY A 123 -9.75 -12.77 -16.92
CA GLY A 123 -9.61 -12.01 -18.16
C GLY A 123 -9.55 -10.49 -17.96
N LEU A 124 -9.35 -10.03 -16.71
CA LEU A 124 -9.17 -8.61 -16.40
C LEU A 124 -7.88 -8.09 -17.06
N ASP A 125 -8.04 -7.29 -18.10
CA ASP A 125 -6.93 -6.63 -18.79
C ASP A 125 -6.57 -5.31 -18.11
N ILE A 126 -5.67 -5.39 -17.14
CA ILE A 126 -5.16 -4.22 -16.39
C ILE A 126 -4.38 -3.25 -17.28
N SER A 127 -3.89 -3.68 -18.46
CA SER A 127 -3.10 -2.83 -19.36
C SER A 127 -3.98 -1.79 -20.07
N ARG A 128 -5.26 -2.11 -20.28
CA ARG A 128 -6.23 -1.21 -20.91
C ARG A 128 -6.82 -0.17 -19.96
N ASP A 129 -6.78 -0.44 -18.66
CA ASP A 129 -7.28 0.45 -17.62
C ASP A 129 -6.31 0.46 -16.42
N PRO A 130 -5.15 1.13 -16.56
CA PRO A 130 -4.10 1.13 -15.54
C PRO A 130 -4.45 1.93 -14.29
N TYR A 131 -5.58 2.65 -14.30
CA TYR A 131 -6.03 3.51 -13.21
C TYR A 131 -7.32 3.02 -12.54
N PHE A 132 -7.96 1.99 -13.10
CA PHE A 132 -9.25 1.47 -12.67
C PHE A 132 -10.30 2.57 -12.55
N ASP A 133 -10.75 3.03 -13.73
CA ASP A 133 -11.68 4.15 -13.89
C ASP A 133 -13.05 3.94 -13.22
N ASP A 134 -13.40 2.68 -12.93
CA ASP A 134 -14.48 2.28 -12.03
C ASP A 134 -13.96 1.32 -10.92
N ALA A 135 -14.74 1.17 -9.85
CA ALA A 135 -14.40 0.34 -8.69
C ALA A 135 -15.19 -0.98 -8.70
N THR A 136 -15.16 -1.72 -9.81
CA THR A 136 -15.76 -3.06 -9.84
C THR A 136 -15.11 -3.98 -8.81
N PRO A 137 -15.82 -5.01 -8.31
CA PRO A 137 -15.25 -5.96 -7.36
C PRO A 137 -13.91 -6.57 -7.82
N GLU A 138 -13.80 -6.91 -9.09
CA GLU A 138 -12.59 -7.45 -9.73
C GLU A 138 -11.42 -6.47 -9.62
N LYS A 139 -11.67 -5.18 -9.89
CA LYS A 139 -10.66 -4.11 -9.79
C LYS A 139 -10.30 -3.78 -8.34
N ILE A 140 -11.25 -3.91 -7.40
CA ILE A 140 -10.94 -3.81 -5.96
C ILE A 140 -9.98 -4.92 -5.55
N VAL A 141 -10.22 -6.17 -5.95
CA VAL A 141 -9.31 -7.29 -5.68
C VAL A 141 -7.95 -7.05 -6.36
N ALA A 142 -7.95 -6.62 -7.63
CA ALA A 142 -6.74 -6.30 -8.39
C ALA A 142 -5.91 -5.20 -7.75
N TRP A 143 -6.53 -4.14 -7.24
CA TRP A 143 -5.81 -3.05 -6.58
C TRP A 143 -5.18 -3.49 -5.26
N HIS A 144 -5.93 -4.22 -4.42
CA HIS A 144 -5.50 -4.51 -3.06
C HIS A 144 -4.61 -5.76 -2.92
N HIS A 145 -4.56 -6.66 -3.91
CA HIS A 145 -3.85 -7.94 -3.72
C HIS A 145 -2.35 -7.82 -3.45
N MET A 146 -1.64 -6.98 -4.20
CA MET A 146 -0.22 -6.68 -3.95
C MET A 146 -0.03 -5.74 -2.76
N LEU A 147 -0.94 -4.77 -2.59
CA LEU A 147 -0.90 -3.80 -1.49
C LEU A 147 -0.98 -4.52 -0.13
N ILE A 148 -1.92 -5.43 0.06
CA ILE A 148 -2.11 -6.13 1.34
C ILE A 148 -0.84 -6.89 1.73
N ALA A 149 -0.23 -7.63 0.79
CA ALA A 149 0.98 -8.40 1.04
C ALA A 149 2.21 -7.54 1.35
N SER A 150 2.43 -6.47 0.56
CA SER A 150 3.55 -5.56 0.82
C SER A 150 3.38 -4.79 2.14
N LYS A 151 2.15 -4.37 2.47
CA LYS A 151 1.89 -3.60 3.69
C LYS A 151 1.87 -4.46 4.95
N ILE A 152 1.48 -5.74 4.89
CA ILE A 152 1.66 -6.62 6.05
C ILE A 152 3.15 -6.82 6.36
N PHE A 153 3.99 -6.99 5.34
CA PHE A 153 5.43 -7.09 5.53
C PHE A 153 6.01 -5.84 6.19
N ARG A 154 5.67 -4.64 5.69
CA ARG A 154 6.07 -3.38 6.34
C ARG A 154 5.62 -3.31 7.80
N ALA A 155 4.36 -3.62 8.11
CA ALA A 155 3.85 -3.54 9.48
C ALA A 155 4.63 -4.46 10.43
N LEU A 156 5.00 -5.67 9.96
CA LEU A 156 5.81 -6.62 10.73
C LEU A 156 7.23 -6.09 10.97
N VAL A 157 7.89 -5.55 9.94
CA VAL A 157 9.23 -4.95 10.06
C VAL A 157 9.20 -3.76 11.01
N ALA A 158 8.22 -2.86 10.85
CA ALA A 158 8.06 -1.68 11.70
C ALA A 158 7.86 -2.09 13.17
N ALA A 159 7.01 -3.07 13.45
CA ALA A 159 6.80 -3.58 14.81
C ALA A 159 8.04 -4.29 15.39
N ASP A 160 8.78 -5.05 14.58
CA ASP A 160 10.03 -5.65 15.03
C ASP A 160 11.06 -4.59 15.41
N ARG A 161 11.30 -3.60 14.54
CA ARG A 161 12.22 -2.51 14.83
C ARG A 161 11.77 -1.66 16.01
N ALA A 162 10.46 -1.42 16.16
CA ALA A 162 9.90 -0.72 17.31
C ALA A 162 10.17 -1.46 18.62
N ARG A 163 10.06 -2.80 18.63
CA ARG A 163 10.45 -3.63 19.79
C ARG A 163 11.94 -3.50 20.14
N HIS A 164 12.78 -3.14 19.17
CA HIS A 164 14.21 -2.89 19.35
C HIS A 164 14.56 -1.40 19.48
N GLY A 165 13.59 -0.54 19.78
CA GLY A 165 13.81 0.86 20.17
C GLY A 165 13.70 1.90 19.05
N ALA A 166 13.35 1.50 17.81
CA ALA A 166 13.07 2.47 16.75
C ALA A 166 11.72 3.16 16.95
N ASP A 167 11.60 4.44 16.55
CA ASP A 167 10.33 5.18 16.58
C ASP A 167 9.41 4.78 15.41
N LEU A 168 8.91 3.54 15.45
CA LEU A 168 8.11 2.92 14.38
C LEU A 168 6.80 2.31 14.87
N GLN A 169 6.43 2.50 16.14
CA GLN A 169 5.20 1.95 16.69
C GLN A 169 3.95 2.53 16.00
N ALA A 170 3.95 3.83 15.71
CA ALA A 170 2.87 4.48 14.98
C ALA A 170 2.78 3.98 13.53
N ASP A 171 3.92 3.81 12.85
CA ASP A 171 3.97 3.25 11.48
C ASP A 171 3.44 1.82 11.42
N ALA A 172 3.81 0.98 12.41
CA ALA A 172 3.30 -0.38 12.52
C ALA A 172 1.77 -0.41 12.66
N LEU A 173 1.21 0.39 13.57
CA LEU A 173 -0.24 0.45 13.80
C LEU A 173 -0.99 1.08 12.62
N GLY A 174 -0.48 2.16 12.04
CA GLY A 174 -1.08 2.84 10.88
C GLY A 174 -1.06 1.97 9.63
N THR A 175 0.04 1.27 9.39
CA THR A 175 0.15 0.30 8.29
C THR A 175 -0.78 -0.90 8.51
N ALA A 176 -0.85 -1.44 9.73
CA ALA A 176 -1.80 -2.50 10.06
C ALA A 176 -3.26 -2.04 9.88
N LYS A 177 -3.61 -0.81 10.25
CA LYS A 177 -4.93 -0.21 9.99
C LYS A 177 -5.24 -0.16 8.50
N LEU A 178 -4.30 0.28 7.66
CA LEU A 178 -4.44 0.26 6.21
C LEU A 178 -4.70 -1.16 5.68
N VAL A 179 -3.93 -2.15 6.14
CA VAL A 179 -4.13 -3.56 5.77
C VAL A 179 -5.55 -4.00 6.12
N LEU A 180 -6.02 -3.74 7.34
CA LEU A 180 -7.36 -4.13 7.79
C LEU A 180 -8.49 -3.50 6.95
N VAL A 181 -8.38 -2.20 6.65
CA VAL A 181 -9.35 -1.51 5.78
C VAL A 181 -9.35 -2.09 4.36
N SER A 182 -8.15 -2.40 3.84
CA SER A 182 -7.98 -3.02 2.53
C SER A 182 -8.60 -4.42 2.48
N ILE A 183 -8.40 -5.22 3.53
CA ILE A 183 -9.00 -6.55 3.65
C ILE A 183 -10.52 -6.46 3.70
N ASP A 184 -11.10 -5.57 4.51
CA ASP A 184 -12.56 -5.46 4.61
C ASP A 184 -13.22 -5.06 3.29
N ARG A 185 -12.63 -4.11 2.55
CA ARG A 185 -13.09 -3.73 1.20
C ARG A 185 -13.00 -4.90 0.23
N THR A 186 -11.91 -5.65 0.29
CA THR A 186 -11.69 -6.80 -0.59
C THR A 186 -12.65 -7.95 -0.27
N LEU A 187 -12.91 -8.24 1.02
CA LEU A 187 -13.89 -9.23 1.43
C LEU A 187 -15.32 -8.88 0.96
N ALA A 188 -15.69 -7.60 1.03
CA ALA A 188 -16.97 -7.12 0.49
C ALA A 188 -17.06 -7.34 -1.03
N ALA A 189 -15.99 -7.03 -1.77
CA ALA A 189 -15.91 -7.27 -3.21
C ALA A 189 -16.03 -8.76 -3.56
N LEU A 190 -15.27 -9.64 -2.88
CA LEU A 190 -15.37 -11.09 -3.08
C LEU A 190 -16.77 -11.62 -2.77
N GLY A 191 -17.44 -11.07 -1.76
CA GLY A 191 -18.83 -11.43 -1.43
C GLY A 191 -19.84 -11.04 -2.51
N GLU A 192 -19.66 -9.88 -3.16
CA GLU A 192 -20.45 -9.50 -4.34
C GLU A 192 -20.19 -10.43 -5.53
N MET A 193 -18.93 -10.77 -5.79
CA MET A 193 -18.56 -11.69 -6.88
C MET A 193 -19.17 -13.08 -6.67
N GLY A 194 -19.08 -13.62 -5.45
CA GLY A 194 -19.66 -14.93 -5.10
C GLY A 194 -21.18 -15.00 -5.19
N ARG A 195 -21.88 -13.85 -5.17
CA ARG A 195 -23.33 -13.78 -5.42
C ARG A 195 -23.68 -13.89 -6.92
N ARG A 196 -22.77 -13.49 -7.82
CA ARG A 196 -22.98 -13.56 -9.28
C ARG A 196 -22.81 -14.98 -9.82
N HIS A 197 -21.81 -15.71 -9.33
CA HIS A 197 -21.56 -17.10 -9.68
C HIS A 197 -20.71 -17.79 -8.59
N ARG A 198 -20.81 -19.12 -8.50
CA ARG A 198 -19.96 -19.91 -7.59
C ARG A 198 -18.64 -20.22 -8.27
N ASP A 199 -17.55 -19.71 -7.69
CA ASP A 199 -16.17 -20.07 -8.04
C ASP A 199 -15.43 -20.50 -6.76
N PRO A 200 -14.90 -21.73 -6.70
CA PRO A 200 -14.10 -22.21 -5.56
C PRO A 200 -12.91 -21.32 -5.22
N ASP A 201 -12.30 -20.63 -6.19
CA ASP A 201 -11.17 -19.73 -5.97
C ASP A 201 -11.61 -18.54 -5.08
N LEU A 202 -12.83 -18.02 -5.25
CA LEU A 202 -13.38 -16.94 -4.41
C LEU A 202 -13.53 -17.38 -2.94
N GLY A 203 -13.96 -18.62 -2.72
CA GLY A 203 -14.05 -19.21 -1.37
C GLY A 203 -12.68 -19.32 -0.71
N ALA A 204 -11.68 -19.78 -1.45
CA ALA A 204 -10.31 -19.89 -0.95
C ALA A 204 -9.69 -18.51 -0.63
N LEU A 205 -9.92 -17.50 -1.48
CA LEU A 205 -9.48 -16.11 -1.24
C LEU A 205 -10.12 -15.53 0.02
N THR A 206 -11.44 -15.69 0.15
CA THR A 206 -12.22 -15.21 1.31
C THR A 206 -11.70 -15.84 2.61
N ALA A 207 -11.43 -17.15 2.60
CA ALA A 207 -10.89 -17.85 3.77
C ALA A 207 -9.49 -17.33 4.15
N THR A 208 -8.58 -17.16 3.18
CA THR A 208 -7.23 -16.64 3.44
C THR A 208 -7.27 -15.21 4.01
N LEU A 209 -8.09 -14.33 3.44
CA LEU A 209 -8.23 -12.95 3.94
C LEU A 209 -8.89 -12.89 5.33
N THR A 210 -9.85 -13.76 5.61
CA THR A 210 -10.49 -13.83 6.93
C THR A 210 -9.47 -14.25 8.00
N ALA A 211 -8.64 -15.25 7.70
CA ALA A 211 -7.56 -15.68 8.59
C ALA A 211 -6.51 -14.57 8.78
N LEU A 212 -6.10 -13.91 7.69
CA LEU A 212 -5.16 -12.80 7.74
C LEU A 212 -5.70 -11.64 8.58
N ARG A 213 -6.96 -11.25 8.39
CA ARG A 213 -7.62 -10.18 9.18
C ARG A 213 -7.56 -10.47 10.67
N ALA A 214 -8.00 -11.67 11.07
CA ALA A 214 -7.98 -12.09 12.48
C ALA A 214 -6.55 -12.09 13.05
N GLY A 215 -5.58 -12.57 12.26
CA GLY A 215 -4.17 -12.57 12.65
C GLY A 215 -3.59 -11.15 12.83
N VAL A 216 -3.92 -10.22 11.93
CA VAL A 216 -3.51 -8.81 12.03
C VAL A 216 -4.14 -8.14 13.26
N GLU A 217 -5.43 -8.37 13.51
CA GLU A 217 -6.11 -7.84 14.70
C GLU A 217 -5.50 -8.35 16.00
N ALA A 218 -5.11 -9.63 16.04
CA ALA A 218 -4.43 -10.21 17.19
C ALA A 218 -2.98 -9.69 17.37
N ARG A 219 -2.23 -9.51 16.28
CA ARG A 219 -0.82 -9.09 16.32
C ARG A 219 -0.65 -7.61 16.63
N PHE A 220 -1.57 -6.77 16.16
CA PHE A 220 -1.49 -5.31 16.28
C PHE A 220 -2.69 -4.78 17.08
N PRO A 221 -2.76 -5.06 18.40
CA PRO A 221 -3.83 -4.54 19.25
C PRO A 221 -3.77 -3.02 19.24
N GLY A 222 -4.84 -2.37 18.77
CA GLY A 222 -4.91 -0.92 18.57
C GLY A 222 -4.90 -0.47 17.11
N ALA A 223 -4.55 -1.34 16.15
CA ALA A 223 -4.56 -1.00 14.72
C ALA A 223 -5.94 -0.48 14.28
N ARG A 224 -7.04 -1.14 14.70
CA ARG A 224 -8.41 -0.68 14.38
C ARG A 224 -8.72 0.71 14.91
N ALA A 225 -8.18 1.08 16.07
CA ALA A 225 -8.40 2.37 16.71
C ALA A 225 -7.49 3.48 16.17
N PHE A 226 -6.40 3.13 15.49
CA PHE A 226 -5.52 4.10 14.83
C PHE A 226 -6.31 4.92 13.81
N VAL A 227 -6.17 6.24 13.87
CA VAL A 227 -6.83 7.19 12.97
C VAL A 227 -5.86 7.59 11.87
N ARG A 228 -6.15 7.18 10.63
CA ARG A 228 -5.40 7.64 9.47
C ARG A 228 -5.84 9.07 9.13
N VAL A 229 -5.03 10.05 9.53
CA VAL A 229 -5.32 11.49 9.38
C VAL A 229 -5.74 11.81 7.94
N GLY A 230 -6.87 12.50 7.77
CA GLY A 230 -7.43 12.85 6.46
C GLY A 230 -8.17 11.72 5.71
N LEU A 231 -7.92 10.46 6.08
CA LEU A 231 -8.52 9.28 5.45
C LEU A 231 -9.66 8.68 6.27
N ASP A 232 -9.51 8.63 7.59
CA ASP A 232 -10.51 8.12 8.55
C ASP A 232 -11.28 9.30 9.18
N GLY A 233 -12.62 9.21 9.20
CA GLY A 233 -13.53 10.23 9.74
C GLY A 233 -14.63 10.63 8.74
N ALA A 234 -15.75 11.17 9.23
CA ALA A 234 -16.75 11.79 8.35
C ALA A 234 -16.08 12.89 7.52
N ALA A 235 -16.51 13.07 6.28
CA ALA A 235 -16.24 14.32 5.57
C ALA A 235 -16.83 15.43 6.46
N THR A 236 -16.00 16.11 7.23
CA THR A 236 -16.42 17.28 8.00
C THR A 236 -16.52 18.42 7.01
N CYS A 237 -17.72 18.55 6.44
CA CYS A 237 -18.36 19.85 6.25
C CYS A 237 -19.58 19.86 7.16
#